data_AF-A0A7X2SV51-F1
#
_entry.id   AF-A0A7X2SV51-F1
#
_cell.length_a   1.000
_cell.length_b   1.000
_cell.length_c   1.000
_cell.angle_alpha   90.00
_cell.angle_beta   90.00
_cell.angle_gamma   90.00
#
_symmetry.space_group_name_H-M   'P 1'
#
loop_
_entity.id
_entity.type
_entity.pdbx_description
1 polymer ?
#
loop_
_entity_poly.entity_id
_entity_poly.type
_entity_poly.pdbx_seq_one_letter_code
_entity_poly.pdbx_strand_id
1 'polypeptide(L)' 'LKVEKVTQVADATLHVNGGELHATSEAEDMYAAIDGLIDKLTRQLTKHKDKLKKH' A
#
# COMPACT_ATOMS: atom_id res chain seq x y z
N LEU A 1 30.37 13.80 -10.16
CA LEU A 1 29.71 12.65 -9.50
C LEU A 1 28.27 12.55 -10.01
N LYS A 2 27.83 11.38 -10.49
CA LYS A 2 26.42 11.08 -10.75
C LYS A 2 25.84 10.54 -9.44
N VAL A 3 24.98 11.29 -8.77
CA VAL A 3 24.26 10.78 -7.59
C VAL A 3 23.14 9.90 -8.12
N GLU A 4 23.22 8.60 -7.87
CA GLU A 4 22.08 7.71 -8.08
C GLU A 4 20.99 8.11 -7.07
N LYS A 5 19.79 8.43 -7.56
CA LYS A 5 18.65 8.70 -6.68
C LYS A 5 18.27 7.42 -5.96
N VAL A 6 18.30 7.44 -4.63
CA VAL A 6 17.80 6.35 -3.80
C VAL A 6 16.28 6.46 -3.75
N THR A 7 15.58 5.53 -4.39
CA THR A 7 14.12 5.39 -4.26
C THR A 7 13.82 4.58 -3.00
N GLN A 8 12.98 5.12 -2.12
CA GLN A 8 12.47 4.42 -0.95
C GLN A 8 11.22 3.64 -1.34
N VAL A 9 11.17 2.37 -0.97
CA VAL A 9 10.07 1.45 -1.32
C VAL A 9 9.46 0.91 -0.04
N ALA A 10 8.14 1.10 0.10
CA ALA A 10 7.35 0.52 1.17
C ALA A 10 6.41 -0.54 0.56
N ASP A 11 6.49 -1.78 1.06
CA ASP A 11 5.70 -2.92 0.60
C ASP A 11 4.97 -3.59 1.77
N ALA A 12 3.71 -4.00 1.55
CA ALA A 12 2.96 -4.75 2.53
C ALA A 12 1.94 -5.69 1.92
N THR A 13 1.79 -6.84 2.58
CA THR A 13 0.74 -7.83 2.33
C THR A 13 -0.09 -8.01 3.60
N LEU A 14 -1.40 -7.80 3.51
CA LEU A 14 -2.35 -7.95 4.61
C LEU A 14 -3.26 -9.14 4.34
N HIS A 15 -3.27 -10.11 5.26
CA HIS A 15 -4.25 -11.18 5.27
C HIS A 15 -5.54 -10.69 5.95
N VAL A 16 -6.66 -10.84 5.25
CA VAL A 16 -7.99 -10.44 5.73
C VAL A 16 -8.95 -11.63 5.61
N ASN A 17 -10.08 -11.57 6.32
CA ASN A 17 -11.10 -12.59 6.15
C ASN A 17 -11.61 -12.59 4.70
N GLY A 18 -11.47 -13.74 4.04
CA GLY A 18 -11.89 -13.91 2.64
C GLY A 18 -10.90 -13.41 1.58
N GLY A 19 -9.64 -13.13 1.92
CA GLY A 19 -8.61 -12.83 0.91
C GLY A 19 -7.31 -12.24 1.46
N GLU A 20 -6.49 -11.73 0.55
CA GLU A 20 -5.28 -10.97 0.85
C GLU A 20 -5.27 -9.66 0.07
N LEU A 21 -4.64 -8.63 0.65
CA LEU A 21 -4.46 -7.32 0.05
C LEU A 21 -2.96 -7.06 -0.06
N HIS A 22 -2.49 -6.68 -1.23
CA HIS A 22 -1.09 -6.38 -1.48
C HIS A 22 -0.95 -4.97 -2.02
N ALA A 23 0.01 -4.21 -1.50
CA ALA A 23 0.31 -2.87 -1.97
C ALA A 23 1.80 -2.54 -1.81
N THR A 24 2.29 -1.77 -2.76
CA THR A 24 3.65 -1.20 -2.75
C THR A 24 3.56 0.30 -3.05
N SER A 25 4.45 1.09 -2.49
CA SER A 25 4.57 2.53 -2.76
C SER A 25 6.03 2.96 -2.78
N GLU A 26 6.34 3.89 -3.68
CA GLU A 26 7.71 4.37 -3.90
C GLU A 26 7.74 5.89 -3.77
N ALA A 27 8.75 6.42 -3.10
CA ALA A 27 8.96 7.85 -2.96
C ALA A 27 10.45 8.17 -2.72
N GLU A 28 10.81 9.45 -2.79
CA GLU A 28 12.17 9.90 -2.44
C GLU A 28 12.44 9.86 -0.92
N ASP A 29 11.36 9.93 -0.11
CA ASP A 29 11.41 9.87 1.35
C ASP A 29 10.61 8.67 1.88
N MET A 30 11.12 8.00 2.93
CA MET A 30 10.50 6.78 3.46
C MET A 30 9.12 7.04 4.08
N TYR A 31 8.89 8.20 4.70
CA TYR A 31 7.58 8.53 5.25
C TYR A 31 6.57 8.77 4.13
N ALA A 32 6.98 9.43 3.05
CA ALA A 32 6.12 9.58 1.87
C ALA A 32 5.78 8.23 1.21
N ALA A 33 6.73 7.28 1.19
CA ALA A 33 6.46 5.92 0.71
C ALA A 33 5.44 5.21 1.62
N ILE A 34 5.58 5.33 2.95
CA ILE A 34 4.65 4.76 3.94
C ILE A 34 3.25 5.38 3.82
N ASP A 35 3.14 6.70 3.72
CA ASP A 35 1.85 7.39 3.54
C ASP A 35 1.16 6.90 2.27
N GLY A 36 1.89 6.82 1.16
CA GLY A 36 1.36 6.28 -0.10
C GLY A 36 0.97 4.80 -0.01
N LEU A 37 1.68 4.00 0.79
CA LEU A 37 1.32 2.61 1.05
C LEU A 37 0.02 2.50 1.85
N ILE A 38 -0.12 3.29 2.92
CA ILE A 38 -1.32 3.34 3.78
C ILE A 38 -2.55 3.76 2.97
N ASP A 39 -2.42 4.76 2.10
CA ASP A 39 -3.50 5.22 1.23
C ASP A 39 -3.97 4.10 0.28
N LYS A 40 -3.03 3.35 -0.32
CA LYS A 40 -3.35 2.21 -1.19
C LYS A 40 -4.06 1.09 -0.42
N LEU A 41 -3.57 0.74 0.76
CA LEU A 41 -4.18 -0.29 1.61
C LEU A 41 -5.58 0.11 2.08
N THR A 42 -5.78 1.36 2.51
CA THR A 42 -7.08 1.88 2.96
C THR A 42 -8.14 1.79 1.86
N ARG A 43 -7.77 2.15 0.62
CA ARG A 43 -8.66 2.02 -0.54
C ARG A 43 -9.03 0.57 -0.82
N GLN A 44 -8.07 -0.36 -0.74
CA GLN A 44 -8.31 -1.78 -0.94
C GLN A 44 -9.21 -2.37 0.15
N LEU A 45 -8.94 -2.05 1.42
CA LEU A 45 -9.74 -2.46 2.57
C LEU A 45 -11.19 -1.96 2.46
N THR A 46 -11.39 -0.72 2.04
CA THR A 46 -12.74 -0.17 1.85
C THR A 46 -13.50 -0.93 0.76
N LYS A 47 -12.86 -1.19 -0.39
CA LYS A 47 -13.47 -2.00 -1.46
C LYS A 47 -13.77 -3.43 -1.00
N HIS A 48 -12.88 -4.04 -0.22
CA HIS A 48 -13.08 -5.38 0.35
C HIS A 48 -14.29 -5.41 1.28
N LYS A 49 -14.36 -4.46 2.22
CA LYS A 49 -15.48 -4.31 3.15
C LYS A 49 -16.81 -4.09 2.43
N ASP A 50 -16.83 -3.26 1.39
CA ASP A 50 -18.04 -2.96 0.63
C ASP A 50 -18.54 -4.16 -0.18
N LYS A 51 -17.63 -5.01 -0.69
CA LYS A 51 -18.01 -6.29 -1.31
C LYS A 51 -18.64 -7.24 -0.30
N LEU A 52 -18.04 -7.38 0.89
CA LEU A 52 -18.57 -8.25 1.94
C LEU A 52 -19.96 -7.82 2.42
N LYS A 53 -20.26 -6.51 2.46
CA LYS A 53 -21.59 -5.98 2.86
C LYS A 53 -22.68 -6.17 1.80
N LYS A 54 -22.31 -6.44 0.54
CA LYS A 54 -23.27 -6.66 -0.55
C LYS A 54 -23.70 -8.13 -0.68
N HIS A 55 -23.12 -9.01 0.13
CA HIS A 55 -23.53 -10.39 0.33
C HIS A 55 -24.36 -10.52 1.60
#